data_AF-A0A7J7CNR2-F1
#
_entry.id   AF-A0A7J7CNR2-F1
#
_cell.length_a   1.000
_cell.length_b   1.000
_cell.length_c   1.000
_cell.angle_alpha   90.00
_cell.angle_beta   90.00
_cell.angle_gamma   90.00
#
_symmetry.space_group_name_H-M   'P 1'
#
loop_
_entity.id
_entity.type
_entity.pdbx_description
1 polymer ?
#
loop_
_entity_poly.entity_id
_entity_poly.type
_entity_poly.pdbx_seq_one_letter_code
_entity_poly.pdbx_strand_id
1 'polypeptide(L)'
;MTGLFYIILVFSFILFHLFTNLAAKSINEDNHDFARSLDPKILNLEKEKLTYMTLYWHDLAEGQNQTSIVSAPPSKTSATRFGQIRVMDDPMTAEPNPRSKVIGKSQGLSAYAAQEEFGLSMAN
;
A
#
# COMPACT_ATOMS: atom_id res chain seq x y z
N MET A 1 -16.41 -50.84 23.67
CA MET A 1 -16.86 -49.67 22.87
C MET A 1 -16.30 -48.34 23.38
N THR A 2 -15.96 -48.21 24.68
CA THR A 2 -15.42 -46.99 25.29
C THR A 2 -13.95 -46.68 24.90
N GLY A 3 -13.09 -47.70 24.77
CA GLY A 3 -11.68 -47.51 24.42
C GLY A 3 -11.45 -46.98 23.00
N LEU A 4 -12.18 -47.51 22.01
CA LEU A 4 -12.08 -47.05 20.61
C LEU A 4 -12.55 -45.59 20.46
N PHE A 5 -13.62 -45.23 21.18
CA PHE A 5 -14.12 -43.85 21.21
C PHE A 5 -13.08 -42.88 21.78
N TYR A 6 -12.40 -43.27 22.86
CA TYR A 6 -11.33 -42.46 23.45
C TYR A 6 -10.15 -42.26 22.50
N ILE A 7 -9.72 -43.30 21.79
CA ILE A 7 -8.63 -43.22 20.80
C ILE A 7 -8.98 -42.26 19.66
N ILE A 8 -10.22 -42.32 19.15
CA ILE A 8 -10.70 -41.42 18.09
C ILE A 8 -10.70 -39.96 18.57
N LEU A 9 -11.12 -39.70 19.80
CA LEU A 9 -11.11 -38.34 20.37
C LEU A 9 -9.68 -37.79 20.51
N VAL A 10 -8.74 -38.57 21.03
CA VAL A 10 -7.35 -38.14 21.17
C VAL A 10 -6.70 -37.88 19.80
N PHE A 11 -6.95 -38.75 18.83
CA PHE A 11 -6.43 -38.58 17.47
C PHE A 11 -7.01 -37.34 16.77
N SER A 12 -8.32 -37.09 16.92
CA SER A 12 -8.98 -35.89 16.41
C SER A 12 -8.40 -34.62 17.04
N PHE A 13 -8.12 -34.64 18.35
CA PHE A 13 -7.52 -33.51 19.06
C PHE A 13 -6.09 -33.22 18.56
N ILE A 14 -5.27 -34.26 18.33
CA ILE A 14 -3.92 -34.11 17.77
C ILE A 14 -3.98 -33.56 16.34
N LEU A 15 -4.88 -34.08 15.50
CA LEU A 15 -5.09 -33.56 14.14
C LEU A 15 -5.52 -32.10 14.14
N PHE A 16 -6.42 -31.72 15.05
CA PHE A 16 -6.84 -30.34 15.21
C PHE A 16 -5.66 -29.43 15.59
N HIS A 17 -4.79 -29.86 16.50
CA HIS A 17 -3.60 -29.10 16.89
C HIS A 17 -2.57 -29.02 15.75
N LEU A 18 -2.36 -30.08 14.98
CA LEU A 18 -1.49 -30.00 13.80
C LEU A 18 -2.06 -29.02 12.76
N PHE A 19 -3.38 -29.06 12.54
CA PHE A 19 -4.05 -28.19 11.58
C PHE A 19 -3.98 -26.71 11.98
N THR A 20 -4.19 -26.38 13.25
CA THR A 20 -4.09 -25.00 13.75
C THR A 20 -2.67 -24.45 13.66
N ASN A 21 -1.65 -25.25 13.99
CA ASN A 21 -0.25 -24.84 13.86
C ASN A 21 0.18 -24.65 12.39
N LEU A 22 -0.33 -25.47 11.46
CA LEU A 22 -0.05 -25.32 10.03
C LEU A 22 -0.75 -24.09 9.44
N ALA A 23 -2.00 -23.84 9.82
CA ALA A 23 -2.74 -22.63 9.42
C ALA A 23 -2.07 -21.37 9.96
N ALA A 24 -1.61 -21.36 11.20
CA ALA A 24 -0.88 -20.22 11.80
C ALA A 24 0.46 -19.94 11.09
N LYS A 25 1.14 -20.97 10.57
CA LYS A 25 2.38 -20.80 9.82
C LYS A 25 2.13 -20.26 8.40
N SER A 26 1.03 -20.64 7.76
CA SER A 26 0.63 -20.11 6.44
C SER A 26 0.27 -18.61 6.48
N ILE A 27 -0.24 -18.11 7.61
CA ILE A 27 -0.55 -16.69 7.81
C ILE A 27 0.73 -15.86 8.09
N ASN A 28 1.81 -16.51 8.56
CA ASN A 28 3.08 -15.84 8.87
C ASN A 28 4.07 -15.82 7.69
N GLU A 29 3.68 -16.30 6.50
CA GLU A 29 4.42 -16.07 5.26
C GLU A 29 4.04 -14.70 4.65
N ASP A 30 3.94 -13.70 5.52
CA ASP A 30 3.80 -12.29 5.18
C ASP A 30 5.18 -11.76 4.75
N ASN A 31 5.70 -12.33 3.66
CA ASN A 31 6.78 -11.69 2.90
C ASN A 31 6.13 -10.54 2.09
N HIS A 32 5.61 -9.56 2.81
CA HIS A 32 5.12 -8.30 2.24
C HIS A 32 6.37 -7.53 1.79
N ASP A 33 6.86 -7.84 0.59
CA ASP A 33 8.06 -7.23 -0.02
C ASP A 33 8.01 -5.67 0.04
N PHE A 34 6.79 -5.12 0.07
CA PHE A 34 6.53 -3.69 0.15
C PHE A 34 6.30 -3.14 1.57
N ALA A 35 6.01 -3.95 2.60
CA ALA A 35 5.67 -3.48 3.95
C ALA A 35 6.14 -4.43 5.05
N ARG A 36 6.91 -3.95 6.02
CA ARG A 36 7.39 -4.80 7.13
C ARG A 36 7.24 -4.11 8.48
N SER A 37 6.88 -4.87 9.50
CA SER A 37 6.93 -4.37 10.88
C SER A 37 8.37 -4.20 11.32
N LEU A 38 8.65 -3.10 12.01
CA LEU A 38 9.94 -2.81 12.65
C LEU A 38 9.78 -2.82 14.16
N ASP A 39 10.88 -3.02 14.89
CA ASP A 39 10.90 -2.83 16.34
C ASP A 39 10.66 -1.34 16.66
N PRO A 40 9.55 -0.99 17.34
CA PRO A 40 9.24 0.42 17.68
C PRO A 40 10.31 1.08 18.54
N LYS A 41 11.12 0.29 19.27
CA LYS A 41 12.23 0.79 20.10
C LYS A 41 13.30 1.52 19.30
N ILE A 42 13.41 1.28 17.98
CA ILE A 42 14.35 2.00 17.09
C ILE A 42 14.10 3.52 17.12
N LEU A 43 12.84 3.93 17.32
CA LEU A 43 12.43 5.34 17.42
C LEU A 43 11.99 5.75 18.84
N ASN A 44 12.33 4.96 19.86
CA ASN A 44 11.88 5.15 21.25
C ASN A 44 10.35 5.22 21.40
N LEU A 45 9.60 4.49 20.57
CA LEU A 45 8.16 4.37 20.69
C LEU A 45 7.81 3.29 21.72
N GLU A 46 6.90 3.61 22.64
CA GLU A 46 6.56 2.70 23.75
C GLU A 46 5.30 1.87 23.48
N LYS A 47 4.28 2.46 22.83
CA LYS A 47 2.96 1.84 22.65
C LYS A 47 2.57 1.64 21.20
N GLU A 48 3.20 2.40 20.30
CA GLU A 48 2.89 2.46 18.90
C GLU A 48 3.49 1.26 18.14
N LYS A 49 2.84 0.86 17.06
CA LYS A 49 3.41 -0.09 16.10
C LYS A 49 4.19 0.67 15.04
N LEU A 50 5.34 0.14 14.64
CA LEU A 50 6.17 0.71 13.59
C LEU A 50 6.14 -0.17 12.35
N THR A 51 5.84 0.43 11.20
CA THR A 51 5.82 -0.24 9.89
C THR A 51 6.64 0.57 8.90
N TYR A 52 7.57 -0.10 8.22
CA TYR A 52 8.31 0.45 7.09
C TYR A 52 7.66 0.00 5.80
N MET A 53 7.36 0.93 4.89
CA MET A 53 6.75 0.62 3.60
C MET A 53 7.56 1.24 2.46
N THR A 54 7.72 0.49 1.37
CA THR A 54 8.24 0.96 0.09
C THR A 54 7.14 0.78 -0.94
N LEU A 55 6.81 1.86 -1.65
CA LEU A 55 5.70 1.91 -2.59
C LEU A 55 6.09 2.81 -3.76
N TYR A 56 5.55 2.49 -4.93
CA TYR A 56 5.80 3.24 -6.15
C TYR A 56 4.49 3.83 -6.66
N TRP A 57 4.45 5.15 -6.75
CA TRP A 57 3.30 5.92 -7.24
C TRP A 57 3.48 6.22 -8.73
N HIS A 58 2.43 5.98 -9.53
CA HIS A 58 2.47 6.13 -10.99
C HIS A 58 1.44 7.17 -11.45
N ASP A 59 1.86 8.44 -11.56
CA ASP A 59 1.03 9.51 -12.15
C ASP A 59 0.99 9.36 -13.69
N LEU A 60 -0.13 8.85 -14.20
CA LEU A 60 -0.38 8.74 -15.65
C LEU A 60 -1.16 9.99 -16.09
N ALA A 61 -0.44 11.08 -16.31
CA ALA A 61 -1.02 12.39 -16.65
C ALA A 61 -1.44 12.55 -18.14
N GLU A 62 -1.07 11.60 -19.00
CA GLU A 62 -1.28 11.64 -20.45
C GLU A 62 -1.52 10.21 -21.00
N GLY A 63 -2.06 10.11 -22.23
CA GLY A 63 -2.37 8.85 -22.89
C GLY A 63 -3.80 8.36 -22.69
N GLN A 64 -4.14 7.23 -23.31
CA GLN A 64 -5.53 6.73 -23.38
C GLN A 64 -6.09 6.27 -22.02
N ASN A 65 -5.21 5.85 -21.10
CA ASN A 65 -5.56 5.36 -19.76
C ASN A 65 -4.98 6.28 -18.68
N GLN A 66 -5.05 7.60 -18.88
CA GLN A 66 -4.63 8.58 -17.88
C GLN A 66 -5.40 8.37 -16.56
N THR A 67 -4.70 8.47 -15.44
CA THR A 67 -5.24 8.36 -14.08
C THR A 67 -5.27 9.72 -13.37
N SER A 68 -4.73 10.75 -14.01
CA SER A 68 -4.65 12.11 -13.51
C SER A 68 -5.10 13.10 -14.58
N ILE A 69 -6.21 13.81 -14.31
CA ILE A 69 -6.85 14.72 -15.27
C ILE A 69 -6.78 16.17 -14.80
N VAL A 70 -6.64 17.11 -15.74
CA VAL A 70 -6.66 18.55 -15.44
C VAL A 70 -8.09 18.97 -15.08
N SER A 71 -8.28 19.44 -13.84
CA SER A 71 -9.54 20.02 -13.37
C SER A 71 -9.56 21.54 -13.45
N ALA A 72 -8.39 22.18 -13.31
CA ALA A 72 -8.22 23.61 -13.55
C ALA A 72 -6.95 23.86 -14.38
N PRO A 73 -7.01 24.68 -15.43
CA PRO A 73 -5.84 25.00 -16.26
C PRO A 73 -4.85 25.93 -15.53
N PRO A 74 -3.59 25.99 -15.98
CA PRO A 74 -2.62 26.94 -15.46
C PRO A 74 -2.99 28.40 -15.79
N SER A 75 -2.34 29.33 -15.10
CA SER A 75 -2.32 30.73 -15.53
C SER A 75 -1.69 30.86 -16.93
N LYS A 76 -2.29 31.69 -17.80
CA LYS A 76 -1.94 31.79 -19.24
C LYS A 76 -0.48 32.14 -19.51
N THR A 77 0.14 32.91 -18.63
CA THR A 77 1.53 33.38 -18.78
C THR A 77 2.52 32.54 -17.99
N SER A 78 2.07 31.46 -17.36
CA SER A 78 2.91 30.67 -16.48
C SER A 78 3.81 29.72 -17.25
N ALA A 79 5.12 29.89 -17.10
CA ALA A 79 6.11 28.93 -17.60
C ALA A 79 6.12 27.61 -16.78
N THR A 80 5.79 27.66 -15.49
CA THR A 80 5.80 26.52 -14.56
C THR A 80 4.48 25.77 -14.46
N ARG A 81 3.45 26.18 -15.22
CA ARG A 81 2.04 25.78 -15.06
C ARG A 81 1.40 26.16 -13.71
N PHE A 82 1.91 27.18 -13.01
CA PHE A 82 1.34 27.70 -11.78
C PHE A 82 -0.19 27.87 -11.87
N GLY A 83 -0.89 27.36 -10.86
CA GLY A 83 -2.35 27.38 -10.76
C GLY A 83 -3.06 26.21 -11.44
N GLN A 84 -2.35 25.35 -12.18
CA GLN A 84 -2.94 24.14 -12.73
C GLN A 84 -3.27 23.15 -11.60
N ILE A 85 -4.49 22.61 -11.59
CA ILE A 85 -4.94 21.58 -10.65
C ILE A 85 -5.30 20.32 -11.43
N ARG A 86 -4.91 19.17 -10.90
CA ARG A 86 -5.27 17.85 -11.41
C ARG A 86 -5.98 17.04 -10.33
N VAL A 87 -6.96 16.24 -10.74
CA VAL A 87 -7.61 15.19 -9.93
C VAL A 87 -6.94 13.88 -10.28
N MET A 88 -6.53 13.11 -9.27
CA MET A 88 -5.72 11.90 -9.41
C MET A 88 -6.41 10.68 -8.80
N ASP A 89 -6.36 9.54 -9.49
CA ASP A 89 -6.70 8.19 -9.02
C ASP A 89 -5.60 7.21 -9.44
N ASP A 90 -4.38 7.46 -8.98
CA ASP A 90 -3.17 6.83 -9.48
C ASP A 90 -2.88 5.48 -8.78
N PRO A 91 -2.47 4.44 -9.51
CA PRO A 91 -2.12 3.17 -8.91
C PRO A 91 -0.81 3.28 -8.11
N MET A 92 -0.75 2.56 -7.00
CA MET A 92 0.45 2.34 -6.21
C MET A 92 0.85 0.87 -6.25
N THR A 93 2.11 0.58 -6.58
CA THR A 93 2.62 -0.79 -6.72
C THR A 93 3.71 -1.14 -5.73
N ALA A 94 3.91 -2.43 -5.51
CA ALA A 94 4.96 -2.97 -4.63
C ALA A 94 6.38 -2.78 -5.19
N GLU A 95 6.52 -2.73 -6.52
CA GLU A 95 7.79 -2.60 -7.23
C GLU A 95 7.77 -1.43 -8.23
N PRO A 96 8.93 -0.94 -8.71
CA PRO A 96 8.98 0.17 -9.68
C PRO A 96 8.27 -0.14 -11.01
N ASN A 97 8.14 -1.42 -11.37
CA ASN A 97 7.45 -1.81 -12.58
C ASN A 97 5.94 -1.50 -12.46
N PRO A 98 5.34 -0.66 -13.32
CA PRO A 98 3.92 -0.30 -13.23
C PRO A 98 2.97 -1.48 -13.48
N ARG A 99 3.47 -2.61 -14.01
CA ARG A 99 2.71 -3.85 -14.17
C ARG A 99 2.84 -4.81 -12.99
N SER A 100 3.62 -4.46 -11.96
CA SER A 100 3.74 -5.27 -10.75
C SER A 100 2.46 -5.20 -9.92
N LYS A 101 2.42 -5.92 -8.80
CA LYS A 101 1.24 -6.00 -7.93
C LYS A 101 0.81 -4.60 -7.47
N VAL A 102 -0.42 -4.21 -7.82
CA VAL A 102 -1.08 -3.02 -7.27
C VAL A 102 -1.44 -3.29 -5.81
N ILE A 103 -0.98 -2.43 -4.92
CA ILE A 103 -1.16 -2.54 -3.46
C ILE A 103 -2.09 -1.47 -2.90
N GLY A 104 -2.43 -0.46 -3.70
CA GLY A 104 -3.34 0.62 -3.32
C GLY A 104 -3.50 1.65 -4.43
N LYS A 105 -4.14 2.77 -4.09
CA LYS A 105 -4.27 3.94 -4.96
C LYS A 105 -3.99 5.22 -4.20
N SER A 106 -3.34 6.17 -4.87
CA SER A 106 -3.20 7.56 -4.42
C SER A 106 -4.32 8.37 -5.04
N GLN A 107 -5.26 8.81 -4.21
CA GLN A 107 -6.44 9.58 -4.62
C GLN A 107 -6.34 10.99 -4.05
N GLY A 108 -6.73 12.00 -4.84
CA GLY A 108 -6.75 13.37 -4.37
C GLY A 108 -6.51 14.41 -5.46
N LEU A 109 -5.87 15.51 -5.08
CA LEU A 109 -5.54 16.64 -5.93
C LEU A 109 -4.04 16.90 -5.94
N SER A 110 -3.50 17.24 -7.10
CA SER A 110 -2.18 17.87 -7.23
C SER A 110 -2.33 19.25 -7.86
N ALA A 111 -1.55 20.21 -7.36
CA ALA A 111 -1.53 21.57 -7.86
C ALA A 111 -0.11 22.00 -8.16
N TYR A 112 0.09 22.62 -9.33
CA TYR A 112 1.32 23.32 -9.66
C TYR A 112 1.38 24.62 -8.87
N ALA A 113 2.16 24.61 -7.79
CA ALA A 113 2.08 25.58 -6.70
C ALA A 113 3.30 26.52 -6.62
N ALA A 114 4.30 26.34 -7.47
CA ALA A 114 5.47 27.23 -7.53
C ALA A 114 5.44 28.14 -8.77
N GLN A 115 5.75 29.42 -8.58
CA GLN A 115 5.74 30.43 -9.66
C GLN A 115 7.05 30.48 -10.43
N GLU A 116 8.18 30.28 -9.75
CA GLU A 116 9.52 30.47 -10.33
C GLU A 116 10.13 29.16 -10.84
N GLU A 117 9.73 28.03 -10.27
CA GLU A 117 10.21 26.70 -10.61
C GLU A 117 9.07 25.67 -10.69
N PHE A 118 9.37 24.47 -11.17
CA PHE A 118 8.42 23.37 -11.12
C PHE A 118 8.23 22.94 -9.66
N GLY A 119 7.00 23.01 -9.15
CA GLY A 119 6.68 22.60 -7.79
C GLY A 119 5.23 22.14 -7.67
N LEU A 120 5.03 20.99 -7.05
CA LEU A 120 3.72 20.38 -6.84
C LEU A 120 3.35 20.40 -5.34
N SER A 121 2.09 20.71 -5.07
CA SER A 121 1.45 20.47 -3.78
C SER A 121 0.41 19.37 -3.95
N MET A 122 0.34 18.43 -3.00
CA MET A 122 -0.60 17.30 -3.04
C MET A 122 -1.54 17.36 -1.83
N ALA A 123 -2.81 16.99 -2.03
CA ALA A 123 -3.83 16.92 -0.99
C ALA A 123 -4.80 15.76 -1.27
N ASN A 124 -5.37 15.16 -0.22
CA ASN A 124 -6.43 14.15 -0.27
C ASN A 124 -7.50 14.55 0.74
#